data_AF-A0A6G5ABS5-F1
#
_entry.id   AF-A0A6G5ABS5-F1
#
_cell.length_a   1.000
_cell.length_b   1.000
_cell.length_c   1.000
_cell.angle_alpha   90.00
_cell.angle_beta   90.00
_cell.angle_gamma   90.00
#
_symmetry.space_group_name_H-M   'P 1'
#
loop_
_entity.id
_entity.type
_entity.pdbx_description
1 polymer ?
#
loop_
_entity_poly.entity_id
_entity_poly.type
_entity_poly.pdbx_seq_one_letter_code
_entity_poly.pdbx_strand_id
1 'polypeptide(L)'
;LDCRLLLSRRIDQTVSRPEELLKFIVEYGDDGVFPNLRVALQMMLTIGVSIAGCERSFSKLKLILSYLRATMGQDRLTDLALLSVEREETEKTNFDVIIEQFASSKARKVQL
;
A
#
# COMPACT_ATOMS: atom_id res chain seq x y z
N LEU A 1 12.10 23.85 -29.05
CA LEU A 1 12.62 24.36 -27.78
C LEU A 1 13.75 23.43 -27.34
N ASP A 2 14.97 23.94 -27.26
CA ASP A 2 16.17 23.12 -27.08
C ASP A 2 16.32 22.72 -25.61
N CYS A 3 16.10 21.45 -25.27
CA CYS A 3 16.21 20.94 -23.89
C CYS A 3 17.59 21.20 -23.27
N ARG A 4 18.63 21.37 -24.10
CA ARG A 4 19.97 21.79 -23.67
C ARG A 4 20.00 23.18 -23.05
N LEU A 5 19.19 24.13 -23.53
CA LEU A 5 19.12 25.50 -22.99
C LEU A 5 18.38 25.58 -21.65
N LEU A 6 17.45 24.66 -21.39
CA LEU A 6 16.72 24.60 -20.11
C LEU A 6 17.57 24.00 -18.99
N LEU A 7 18.35 22.96 -19.30
CA LEU A 7 19.23 22.30 -18.33
C LEU A 7 20.47 23.15 -18.03
N SER A 8 21.13 23.72 -19.04
CA SER A 8 22.39 24.46 -18.87
C SER A 8 22.29 25.73 -18.01
N ARG A 9 21.08 26.29 -17.82
CA ARG A 9 20.84 27.51 -17.02
C ARG A 9 20.31 27.24 -15.61
N ARG A 10 20.04 25.98 -15.25
CA ARG A 10 19.30 25.58 -14.02
C ARG A 10 19.97 24.45 -13.22
N ILE A 11 21.18 24.02 -13.60
CA ILE A 11 21.97 22.95 -12.96
C ILE A 11 22.61 23.36 -11.61
N ASP A 12 22.35 24.57 -11.08
CA ASP A 12 22.84 24.93 -9.74
C ASP A 12 21.97 24.40 -8.58
N GLN A 13 20.85 23.71 -8.86
CA GLN A 13 20.11 22.98 -7.84
C GLN A 13 20.54 21.52 -7.81
N THR A 14 21.29 21.15 -6.78
CA THR A 14 21.59 19.76 -6.43
C THR A 14 20.31 19.07 -5.95
N VAL A 15 19.60 18.40 -6.86
CA VAL A 15 18.42 17.63 -6.47
C VAL A 15 18.90 16.38 -5.71
N SER A 16 18.70 16.35 -4.40
CA SER A 16 19.17 15.26 -3.54
C SER A 16 18.19 14.10 -3.48
N ARG A 17 16.91 14.32 -3.76
CA ARG A 17 15.86 13.29 -3.66
C ARG A 17 15.07 13.13 -4.97
N PRO A 18 14.75 11.89 -5.38
CA PRO A 18 13.99 11.65 -6.61
C PRO A 18 12.57 12.24 -6.59
N GLU A 19 11.98 12.40 -5.40
CA GLU A 19 10.68 13.06 -5.20
C GLU A 19 10.71 14.55 -5.54
N GLU A 20 11.79 15.24 -5.16
CA GLU A 20 12.01 16.66 -5.46
C GLU A 20 12.19 16.87 -6.95
N LEU A 21 12.89 15.94 -7.62
CA LEU A 21 13.05 15.94 -9.07
C LEU A 21 11.69 15.77 -9.78
N LEU A 22 10.86 14.84 -9.30
CA LEU A 22 9.54 14.62 -9.87
C LEU A 22 8.63 15.85 -9.67
N LYS A 23 8.64 16.46 -8.48
CA LYS A 23 7.90 17.71 -8.22
C LYS A 23 8.34 18.83 -9.14
N PHE A 24 9.66 19.00 -9.32
CA PHE A 24 10.20 20.00 -10.22
C PHE A 24 9.74 19.78 -11.68
N ILE A 25 9.77 18.55 -12.17
CA ILE A 25 9.32 18.23 -13.53
C ILE A 25 7.82 18.52 -13.70
N VAL A 26 7.01 18.27 -12.67
CA VAL A 26 5.56 18.53 -12.69
C VAL A 26 5.23 20.03 -12.55
N GLU A 27 5.98 20.78 -11.75
CA GLU A 27 5.73 22.21 -11.54
C GLU A 27 6.27 23.11 -12.65
N TYR A 28 7.43 22.76 -13.24
CA TYR A 28 8.15 23.63 -14.18
C TYR A 28 8.24 23.07 -15.60
N GLY A 29 7.85 21.82 -15.83
CA GLY A 29 7.79 21.21 -17.15
C GLY A 29 6.39 21.30 -17.75
N ASP A 30 6.29 21.71 -19.02
CA ASP A 30 5.11 21.43 -19.84
C ASP A 30 4.90 19.91 -19.94
N ASP A 31 3.67 19.45 -20.21
CA ASP A 31 3.32 18.02 -20.31
C ASP A 31 4.21 17.19 -21.27
N GLY A 32 4.90 17.86 -22.21
CA GLY A 32 5.84 17.26 -23.15
C GLY A 32 7.31 17.23 -22.71
N VAL A 33 7.67 17.79 -21.56
CA VAL A 33 9.06 17.89 -21.09
C VAL A 33 9.47 16.59 -20.39
N PHE A 34 10.31 15.80 -21.07
CA PHE A 34 10.83 14.51 -20.62
C PHE A 34 9.76 13.51 -20.12
N PRO A 35 8.79 13.14 -20.97
CA PRO A 35 7.68 12.25 -20.58
C PRO A 35 8.17 10.90 -20.04
N ASN A 36 9.20 10.32 -20.67
CA ASN A 36 9.79 9.05 -20.24
C ASN A 36 10.47 9.15 -18.87
N LEU A 37 11.12 10.29 -18.57
CA LEU A 37 11.79 10.50 -17.28
C LEU A 37 10.77 10.63 -16.16
N ARG A 38 9.68 11.38 -16.39
CA ARG A 38 8.58 11.52 -15.44
C ARG A 38 7.98 10.16 -15.08
N VAL A 39 7.65 9.35 -16.10
CA VAL A 39 7.08 8.01 -15.91
C VAL A 39 8.06 7.10 -15.17
N ALA A 40 9.35 7.10 -15.54
CA ALA A 40 10.35 6.28 -14.87
C ALA A 40 10.51 6.65 -13.38
N LEU A 41 10.51 7.96 -13.04
CA LEU A 41 10.57 8.42 -11.66
C LEU A 41 9.31 8.03 -10.87
N GLN A 42 8.13 8.17 -11.47
CA GLN A 42 6.88 7.72 -10.85
C GLN A 42 6.89 6.22 -10.58
N MET A 43 7.33 5.41 -11.54
CA MET A 43 7.47 3.96 -11.36
C MET A 43 8.46 3.65 -10.24
N MET A 44 9.64 4.26 -10.23
CA MET A 44 10.66 4.05 -9.19
C MET A 44 10.10 4.32 -7.78
N LEU A 45 9.43 5.46 -7.59
CA LEU A 45 8.86 5.83 -6.30
C LEU A 45 7.71 4.90 -5.89
N THR A 46 6.83 4.55 -6.83
CA THR A 46 5.70 3.65 -6.58
C THR A 46 6.17 2.24 -6.22
N ILE A 47 7.19 1.73 -6.90
CA ILE A 47 7.78 0.42 -6.61
C ILE A 47 8.36 0.40 -5.19
N GLY A 48 9.09 1.45 -4.79
CA GLY A 48 9.63 1.55 -3.42
C GLY A 48 8.54 1.48 -2.35
N VAL A 49 7.46 2.26 -2.52
CA VAL A 49 6.31 2.25 -1.60
C VAL A 49 5.60 0.90 -1.62
N SER A 50 5.43 0.29 -2.79
CA SER A 50 4.80 -1.03 -2.93
C SER A 50 5.61 -2.13 -2.25
N ILE A 51 6.93 -2.12 -2.38
CA ILE A 51 7.80 -3.10 -1.72
C ILE A 51 7.65 -2.99 -0.20
N ALA A 52 7.70 -1.78 0.35
CA ALA A 52 7.49 -1.55 1.78
C ALA A 52 6.10 -2.05 2.25
N GLY A 53 5.06 -1.86 1.43
CA GLY A 53 3.72 -2.40 1.68
C GLY A 53 3.68 -3.93 1.67
N CYS A 54 4.34 -4.57 0.71
CA CYS A 54 4.48 -6.02 0.63
C CYS A 54 5.24 -6.58 1.85
N GLU A 55 6.38 -6.00 2.22
CA GLU A 55 7.16 -6.42 3.39
C GLU A 55 6.35 -6.33 4.69
N ARG A 56 5.61 -5.23 4.88
CA ARG A 56 4.70 -5.06 6.00
C ARG A 56 3.63 -6.16 6.02
N SER A 57 3.02 -6.45 4.88
CA SER A 57 1.97 -7.48 4.74
C SER A 57 2.50 -8.89 5.00
N PHE A 58 3.67 -9.24 4.45
CA PHE A 58 4.33 -10.52 4.70
C PHE A 58 4.78 -10.67 6.16
N SER A 59 5.21 -9.58 6.81
CA SER A 59 5.51 -9.57 8.24
C SER A 59 4.28 -9.91 9.08
N LYS A 60 3.11 -9.34 8.75
CA LYS A 60 1.83 -9.68 9.41
C LYS A 60 1.44 -11.14 9.17
N LEU A 61 1.52 -11.61 7.92
CA LEU A 61 1.27 -13.01 7.58
C LEU A 61 2.15 -13.97 8.40
N LYS A 62 3.45 -13.67 8.49
CA LYS A 62 4.40 -14.46 9.30
C LYS A 62 3.99 -14.48 10.77
N LEU A 63 3.56 -13.36 11.33
CA LEU A 63 3.07 -13.31 12.71
C LEU A 63 1.81 -14.16 12.91
N ILE A 64 0.83 -14.07 11.99
CA ILE A 64 -0.41 -14.86 12.04
C ILE A 64 -0.09 -16.36 12.02
N LEU A 65 0.73 -16.80 11.06
CA LEU A 65 1.13 -18.21 10.92
C LEU A 65 1.94 -18.70 12.11
N SER A 66 2.88 -17.89 12.61
CA SER A 66 3.75 -18.28 13.73
C SER A 66 2.99 -18.34 15.05
N TYR A 67 2.10 -17.38 15.30
CA TYR A 67 1.27 -17.33 16.51
C TYR A 67 0.31 -18.51 16.58
N LEU A 68 -0.35 -18.82 15.45
CA LEU A 68 -1.36 -19.87 15.42
C LEU A 68 -0.75 -21.27 15.31
N ARG A 69 0.52 -21.40 14.88
CA ARG A 69 1.28 -22.66 14.80
C ARG A 69 0.50 -23.82 14.16
N ALA A 70 -0.48 -23.49 13.31
CA ALA A 70 -1.57 -24.37 12.91
C ALA A 70 -1.64 -24.55 11.40
N THR A 71 -2.04 -25.75 10.99
CA THR A 71 -2.57 -26.06 9.65
C THR A 71 -3.95 -25.39 9.51
N MET A 72 -3.97 -24.07 9.29
CA MET A 72 -5.19 -23.37 8.92
C MET A 72 -5.45 -23.47 7.42
N GLY A 73 -6.74 -23.51 7.05
CA GLY A 73 -7.15 -23.44 5.65
C GLY A 73 -6.84 -22.07 5.03
N GLN A 74 -6.58 -22.06 3.73
CA GLN A 74 -6.15 -20.87 3.00
C GLN A 74 -7.15 -19.71 3.06
N ASP A 75 -8.45 -20.00 3.03
CA ASP A 75 -9.50 -18.97 3.07
C ASP A 75 -9.42 -18.18 4.39
N ARG A 76 -9.44 -18.89 5.52
CA ARG A 76 -9.36 -18.28 6.85
C ARG A 76 -8.05 -17.51 7.06
N LEU A 77 -6.94 -18.00 6.49
CA LEU A 77 -5.66 -17.30 6.54
C LEU A 77 -5.72 -15.98 5.77
N THR A 78 -6.26 -16.02 4.55
CA THR A 78 -6.38 -14.83 3.69
C THR A 78 -7.29 -13.78 4.33
N ASP A 79 -8.43 -14.19 4.88
CA ASP A 79 -9.36 -13.28 5.58
C ASP A 79 -8.69 -12.61 6.78
N LEU A 80 -7.99 -13.38 7.62
CA LEU A 80 -7.32 -12.84 8.81
C LEU A 80 -6.13 -11.95 8.46
N ALA A 81 -5.41 -12.28 7.38
CA ALA A 81 -4.34 -11.46 6.86
C ALA A 81 -4.85 -10.11 6.35
N LEU A 82 -5.97 -10.11 5.62
CA LEU A 82 -6.61 -8.90 5.12
C LEU A 82 -7.01 -7.98 6.29
N LEU A 83 -7.70 -8.51 7.30
CA LEU A 83 -8.06 -7.76 8.51
C LEU A 83 -6.84 -7.22 9.27
N SER A 84 -5.73 -7.95 9.25
CA SER A 84 -4.49 -7.54 9.94
C SER A 84 -3.67 -6.49 9.19
N VAL A 85 -3.75 -6.47 7.86
CA VAL A 85 -3.14 -5.44 7.00
C VAL A 85 -3.97 -4.17 7.07
N GLU A 86 -5.29 -4.29 6.91
CA GLU A 86 -6.27 -3.19 6.98
C GLU A 86 -6.75 -2.94 8.42
N ARG A 87 -5.82 -2.98 9.37
CA ARG A 87 -6.12 -2.87 10.80
C ARG A 87 -6.84 -1.57 11.14
N GLU A 88 -6.47 -0.46 10.49
CA GLU A 88 -7.08 0.85 10.74
C GLU A 88 -8.58 0.85 10.43
N GLU A 89 -8.98 0.26 9.31
CA GLU A 89 -10.40 0.13 8.93
C GLU A 89 -11.13 -0.91 9.80
N THR A 90 -10.42 -1.98 10.13
CA THR A 90 -10.94 -3.05 10.98
C THR A 90 -11.25 -2.56 12.39
N GLU A 91 -10.42 -1.68 12.97
CA GLU A 91 -10.65 -1.05 14.28
C GLU A 91 -11.84 -0.08 14.29
N LYS A 92 -12.22 0.50 13.14
CA LYS A 92 -13.42 1.34 13.01
C LYS A 92 -14.71 0.53 13.02
N THR A 93 -14.63 -0.79 12.87
CA THR A 93 -15.79 -1.67 12.78
C THR A 93 -16.25 -2.11 14.17
N ASN A 94 -17.57 -2.14 14.41
CA ASN A 94 -18.13 -2.59 15.68
C ASN A 94 -18.21 -4.13 15.73
N PHE A 95 -17.26 -4.74 16.46
CA PHE A 95 -17.21 -6.19 16.63
C PHE A 95 -18.38 -6.77 17.42
N ASP A 96 -18.98 -6.03 18.36
CA ASP A 96 -20.09 -6.54 19.17
C ASP A 96 -21.29 -6.87 18.29
N VAL A 97 -21.60 -5.99 17.33
CA VAL A 97 -22.68 -6.19 16.35
C VAL A 97 -22.39 -7.41 15.47
N ILE A 98 -21.15 -7.56 15.00
CA ILE A 98 -20.76 -8.71 14.16
C ILE A 98 -20.86 -10.02 14.94
N ILE A 99 -20.43 -10.02 16.21
CA ILE A 99 -20.50 -11.20 17.08
C ILE A 99 -21.96 -11.57 17.33
N GLU A 100 -22.84 -10.61 17.59
CA GLU A 100 -24.27 -10.84 17.79
C GLU A 100 -24.95 -11.37 16.51
N GLN A 101 -24.63 -10.80 15.34
CA GLN A 101 -25.11 -11.31 14.06
C GLN A 101 -24.61 -12.72 13.77
N PHE A 102 -23.33 -13.01 14.03
CA PHE A 102 -22.78 -14.34 13.87
C PHE A 102 -23.44 -15.34 14.81
N ALA A 103 -23.63 -14.96 16.09
CA ALA A 103 -24.28 -15.79 17.10
C ALA A 103 -25.74 -16.09 16.74
N SER A 104 -26.51 -15.07 16.32
CA SER A 104 -27.91 -15.26 15.89
C SER A 104 -28.03 -16.11 14.63
N SER A 105 -27.08 -16.02 13.69
CA SER A 105 -27.04 -16.86 12.48
C SER A 105 -26.58 -18.31 12.76
N LYS A 106 -25.64 -18.50 13.70
CA LYS A 106 -25.11 -19.82 14.11
C LYS A 106 -25.89 -20.48 15.24
N ALA A 107 -26.87 -19.80 15.82
CA ALA A 107 -27.79 -20.36 16.80
C ALA A 107 -28.54 -21.52 16.15
N ARG A 108 -27.97 -22.72 16.27
CA ARG A 108 -28.61 -23.99 15.98
C ARG A 108 -29.86 -23.98 16.85
N LYS A 109 -31.04 -23.76 16.25
CA LYS A 109 -32.34 -23.86 16.94
C LYS A 109 -32.41 -25.26 17.54
N VAL A 110 -32.06 -25.41 18.81
CA VAL A 110 -32.41 -26.58 19.58
C VAL A 110 -33.92 -26.44 19.78
N GLN A 111 -34.69 -27.13 18.93
CA GLN A 111 -36.12 -27.28 19.17
C GLN A 111 -36.25 -28.16 20.41
N LEU A 112 -36.72 -27.55 21.51
CA LEU A 112 -37.26 -28.25 22.66
C LEU A 112 -38.67 -28.76 22.32
#